data_AF-A0A7C0WIT4-F1
#
_entry.id   AF-A0A7C0WIT4-F1
#
_cell.length_a   1.000
_cell.length_b   1.000
_cell.length_c   1.000
_cell.angle_alpha   90.00
_cell.angle_beta   90.00
_cell.angle_gamma   90.00
#
_symmetry.space_group_name_H-M   'P 1'
#
loop_
_entity.id
_entity.type
_entity.pdbx_description
1 polymer ?
#
loop_
_entity_poly.entity_id
_entity_poly.type
_entity_poly.pdbx_seq_one_letter_code
_entity_poly.pdbx_strand_id
1 'polypeptide(L)' 'FIQSQCAKIASLRAMIGDRAIDLQVDGGVNPRTAHLVARAGANVLVAGSAVFGGGGDYGASIKAIRDKAAAAL' A
#
# COMPACT_ATOMS: atom_id res chain seq x y z
N PHE A 1 5.34 4.33 8.44
CA PHE A 1 5.76 3.24 7.55
C PHE A 1 7.20 2.89 7.88
N ILE A 2 7.53 1.61 7.93
CA ILE A 2 8.89 1.14 8.22
C ILE A 2 9.41 0.47 6.94
N GLN A 3 10.40 1.08 6.28
CA GLN A 3 10.90 0.60 4.98
C GLN A 3 11.45 -0.82 5.01
N SER A 4 12.00 -1.28 6.14
CA SER A 4 12.48 -2.66 6.30
C SER A 4 11.39 -3.72 6.13
N GLN A 5 10.11 -3.35 6.23
CA GLN A 5 9.00 -4.27 6.01
C GLN A 5 8.84 -4.66 4.54
N CYS A 6 9.40 -3.91 3.58
CA CYS A 6 9.34 -4.29 2.17
C CYS A 6 9.92 -5.68 1.91
N ALA A 7 11.01 -6.05 2.58
CA ALA A 7 11.60 -7.39 2.46
C ALA A 7 10.62 -8.48 2.95
N LYS A 8 9.94 -8.24 4.08
CA LYS A 8 8.93 -9.14 4.62
C LYS A 8 7.74 -9.28 3.67
N ILE A 9 7.25 -8.18 3.09
CA ILE A 9 6.14 -8.19 2.13
C ILE A 9 6.51 -9.03 0.91
N ALA A 10 7.73 -8.86 0.36
CA ALA A 10 8.20 -9.63 -0.78
C ALA A 10 8.31 -11.12 -0.46
N SER A 11 8.87 -11.48 0.71
CA SER A 11 8.92 -12.88 1.15
C SER A 11 7.52 -13.49 1.31
N LEU A 12 6.57 -12.74 1.88
CA LEU A 12 5.18 -13.21 2.02
C LEU A 12 4.48 -13.36 0.66
N ARG A 13 4.70 -12.45 -0.29
CA ARG A 13 4.17 -12.59 -1.65
C ARG A 13 4.75 -13.82 -2.35
N ALA A 14 6.04 -14.07 -2.22
CA ALA A 14 6.67 -15.28 -2.75
C ALA A 14 6.10 -16.55 -2.10
N MET A 15 5.88 -16.53 -0.77
CA MET A 15 5.22 -17.64 -0.09
C MET A 15 3.82 -17.86 -0.65
N ILE A 16 2.99 -16.81 -0.80
CA ILE A 16 1.62 -16.89 -1.34
C ILE A 16 1.62 -17.60 -2.71
N GLY A 17 2.54 -17.26 -3.61
CA GLY A 17 2.59 -17.83 -4.96
C GLY A 17 1.31 -17.54 -5.74
N ASP A 18 0.79 -18.54 -6.45
CA ASP A 18 -0.39 -18.41 -7.32
C ASP A 18 -1.74 -18.56 -6.59
N ARG A 19 -1.72 -18.65 -5.25
CA ARG A 19 -2.95 -18.79 -4.48
C ARG A 19 -3.73 -17.48 -4.47
N ALA A 20 -5.05 -17.59 -4.47
CA ALA A 20 -5.96 -16.45 -4.35
C ALA A 20 -5.99 -15.90 -2.91
N ILE A 21 -4.87 -15.30 -2.48
CA ILE A 21 -4.69 -14.69 -1.16
C ILE A 21 -4.28 -13.22 -1.36
N ASP A 22 -5.08 -12.33 -0.79
CA ASP A 22 -4.75 -10.92 -0.71
C ASP A 22 -3.69 -10.67 0.36
N LEU A 23 -2.69 -9.85 0.01
CA LEU A 23 -1.65 -9.39 0.91
C LEU A 23 -1.93 -7.93 1.28
N GLN A 24 -2.38 -7.73 2.52
CA GLN A 24 -2.68 -6.42 3.08
C GLN A 24 -1.47 -5.83 3.82
N VAL A 25 -1.27 -4.52 3.67
CA VAL A 25 -0.37 -3.73 4.52
C VAL A 25 -1.16 -2.62 5.19
N ASP A 26 -1.06 -2.58 6.52
CA ASP A 26 -1.58 -1.54 7.38
C ASP A 26 -0.45 -0.88 8.17
N GLY A 27 -0.47 0.44 8.24
CA GLY A 27 0.54 1.25 8.94
C GLY A 27 1.34 2.18 8.02
N GLY A 28 0.93 3.44 7.98
CA GLY A 28 1.68 4.51 7.33
C GLY A 28 1.67 4.49 5.79
N VAL A 29 0.64 3.90 5.19
CA VAL A 29 0.37 4.04 3.76
C VAL A 29 -0.13 5.45 3.46
N ASN A 30 0.51 6.11 2.50
CA ASN A 30 0.19 7.45 1.99
C ASN A 30 0.76 7.59 0.55
N PRO A 31 0.55 8.72 -0.16
CA PRO A 31 1.05 8.87 -1.53
C PRO A 31 2.57 8.69 -1.69
N ARG A 32 3.36 8.92 -0.64
CA ARG A 32 4.82 8.74 -0.66
C ARG A 32 5.25 7.30 -0.40
N THR A 33 4.42 6.46 0.20
CA THR A 33 4.77 5.08 0.59
C THR A 33 4.02 4.01 -0.19
N ALA A 34 2.87 4.34 -0.79
CA ALA A 34 2.01 3.41 -1.53
C ALA A 34 2.76 2.63 -2.63
N HIS A 35 3.62 3.31 -3.39
CA HIS A 35 4.43 2.69 -4.45
C HIS A 35 5.44 1.65 -3.90
N LEU A 36 6.00 1.89 -2.71
CA LEU A 36 6.94 0.95 -2.08
C LEU A 36 6.23 -0.34 -1.66
N VAL A 37 5.03 -0.19 -1.11
CA VAL A 37 4.19 -1.29 -0.61
C VAL A 37 3.67 -2.14 -1.79
N ALA A 38 3.17 -1.49 -2.84
CA ALA A 38 2.69 -2.17 -4.05
C ALA A 38 3.83 -2.93 -4.75
N ARG A 39 4.98 -2.26 -4.98
CA ARG A 39 6.15 -2.89 -5.60
C ARG A 39 6.70 -4.07 -4.80
N ALA A 40 6.58 -4.05 -3.47
CA ALA A 40 6.98 -5.17 -2.62
C ALA A 40 6.02 -6.37 -2.71
N GLY A 41 4.83 -6.20 -3.32
CA GLY A 41 3.89 -7.28 -3.61
C GLY A 41 2.55 -7.20 -2.87
N ALA A 42 2.29 -6.16 -2.07
CA ALA A 42 0.97 -6.00 -1.46
C ALA A 42 -0.06 -5.50 -2.48
N ASN A 43 -1.29 -6.02 -2.42
CA ASN A 43 -2.39 -5.62 -3.30
C ASN A 43 -3.56 -4.98 -2.54
N VAL A 44 -3.54 -5.02 -1.21
CA VAL A 44 -4.51 -4.30 -0.36
C VAL A 44 -3.75 -3.32 0.54
N LEU A 45 -4.13 -2.05 0.48
CA LEU A 45 -3.44 -0.94 1.15
C LEU A 45 -4.39 -0.25 2.12
N VAL A 46 -4.07 -0.26 3.41
CA VAL A 46 -4.87 0.40 4.45
C VAL A 46 -4.28 1.77 4.77
N ALA A 47 -5.09 2.82 4.59
CA ALA A 47 -4.69 4.20 4.80
C ALA A 47 -5.74 4.96 5.62
N GLY A 48 -5.43 5.23 6.89
CA GLY A 48 -6.29 6.00 7.80
C GLY A 48 -6.02 7.50 7.72
N SER A 49 -5.01 7.98 8.46
CA SER A 49 -4.69 9.41 8.55
C SER A 49 -4.38 10.07 7.20
N ALA A 50 -3.84 9.33 6.24
CA ALA A 50 -3.59 9.83 4.89
C ALA A 50 -4.88 10.09 4.08
N VAL A 51 -6.00 9.48 4.45
CA VAL A 51 -7.31 9.70 3.84
C VAL A 51 -8.11 10.72 4.65
N PHE A 52 -8.18 10.56 5.97
CA PHE A 52 -9.10 11.31 6.82
C PHE A 52 -8.47 12.51 7.56
N GLY A 53 -7.15 12.53 7.73
CA GLY A 53 -6.47 13.50 8.60
C GLY A 53 -6.50 14.95 8.11
N GLY A 54 -6.76 15.18 6.82
CA GLY A 54 -6.85 16.52 6.25
C GLY A 54 -8.23 17.18 6.37
N GLY A 55 -9.26 16.47 6.87
CA GLY A 55 -10.63 17.00 7.01
C GLY A 55 -11.30 17.44 5.69
N GLY A 56 -10.72 17.09 4.53
CA GLY A 56 -11.10 17.59 3.21
C GLY A 56 -11.59 16.51 2.25
N ASP A 57 -11.23 16.64 0.97
CA ASP A 57 -11.64 15.73 -0.10
C ASP A 57 -10.98 14.34 0.03
N TYR A 58 -11.76 13.38 0.53
CA TYR A 58 -11.35 11.99 0.66
C TYR A 58 -11.14 11.32 -0.70
N GLY A 59 -11.91 11.70 -1.71
CA GLY A 59 -11.78 11.19 -3.07
C GLY A 59 -10.42 11.52 -3.66
N ALA A 60 -9.99 12.78 -3.56
CA ALA A 60 -8.67 13.22 -3.98
C ALA A 60 -7.55 12.49 -3.22
N SER A 61 -7.69 12.33 -1.91
CA SER A 61 -6.72 11.61 -1.07
C SER A 61 -6.59 10.13 -1.47
N ILE A 62 -7.71 9.44 -1.65
CA ILE A 62 -7.74 8.04 -2.11
C ILE A 62 -7.14 7.93 -3.50
N LYS A 63 -7.49 8.84 -4.42
CA LYS A 63 -6.96 8.84 -5.78
C LYS A 63 -5.44 8.97 -5.80
N ALA A 64 -4.88 9.91 -5.02
CA ALA A 64 -3.43 10.10 -4.95
C ALA A 64 -2.69 8.85 -4.45
N ILE A 65 -3.27 8.11 -3.51
CA ILE A 65 -2.71 6.83 -3.03
C ILE A 65 -2.78 5.77 -4.13
N ARG A 66 -3.94 5.62 -4.79
CA ARG A 66 -4.15 4.64 -5.87
C ARG A 66 -3.23 4.89 -7.06
N ASP A 67 -3.11 6.13 -7.52
CA ASP A 67 -2.24 6.50 -8.63
C ASP A 67 -0.78 6.10 -8.36
N LYS A 68 -0.31 6.32 -7.12
CA LYS A 68 1.06 5.98 -6.72
C LYS A 68 1.28 4.48 -6.56
N ALA A 69 0.28 3.73 -6.10
CA ALA A 69 0.34 2.28 -6.05
C ALA A 69 0.37 1.66 -7.47
N ALA A 70 -0.52 2.14 -8.35
CA ALA A 70 -0.66 1.62 -9.71
C ALA A 70 0.57 1.88 -10.59
N ALA A 71 1.21 3.05 -10.45
CA ALA A 71 2.43 3.39 -11.20
C ALA A 71 3.67 2.55 -10.82
N ALA A 72 3.54 1.65 -9.84
CA ALA A 72 4.64 0.83 -9.33
C ALA A 72 4.56 -0.65 -9.74
N LEU A 73 3.49 -1.02 -10.44
CA LEU A 73 3.25 -2.35 -11.03
C LEU A 73 3.65 -2.32 -12.51
#